data_AF-A0AAU8YWS9-F1
#
_entry.id   AF-A0AAU8YWS9-F1
#
_cell.length_a   1.000
_cell.length_b   1.000
_cell.length_c   1.000
_cell.angle_alpha   90.00
_cell.angle_beta   90.00
_cell.angle_gamma   90.00
#
_symmetry.space_group_name_H-M   'P 1'
#
loop_
_entity.id
_entity.type
_entity.pdbx_description
1 polymer ?
#
loop_
_entity_poly.entity_id
_entity_poly.type
_entity_poly.pdbx_seq_one_letter_code
_entity_poly.pdbx_strand_id
1 'polypeptide(L)'
;MGVIKLFSLNKKIKNNKLILIIISSIFFGLAHVGYSILYFFYGFMIGITLAYSFIVYEEKENSGFWVTAIIHSLMNLTTFVIHILTL
;
A
#
# COMPACT_ATOMS: atom_id res chain seq x y z
N MET A 1 -5.11 2.41 -2.50
CA MET A 1 -5.47 2.47 -3.94
C MET A 1 -6.18 3.75 -4.33
N GLY A 2 -7.17 4.24 -3.55
CA GLY A 2 -7.88 5.48 -3.85
C GLY A 2 -6.96 6.70 -4.05
N VAL A 3 -5.89 6.81 -3.26
CA VAL A 3 -4.87 7.86 -3.41
C VAL A 3 -4.20 7.82 -4.79
N ILE A 4 -3.77 6.65 -5.27
CA ILE A 4 -3.13 6.53 -6.59
C ILE A 4 -4.11 6.96 -7.70
N LYS A 5 -5.37 6.49 -7.65
CA LYS A 5 -6.39 6.86 -8.65
C LYS A 5 -6.70 8.36 -8.62
N LEU A 6 -6.83 8.96 -7.44
CA LEU A 6 -7.08 10.38 -7.24
C LEU A 6 -5.95 11.25 -7.83
N PHE A 7 -4.68 10.95 -7.49
CA PHE A 7 -3.54 11.74 -7.96
C PHE A 7 -3.22 11.48 -9.44
N SER A 8 -3.62 10.34 -9.99
CA SER A 8 -3.51 10.02 -11.43
C SER A 8 -4.47 10.83 -12.31
N LEU A 9 -5.44 11.55 -11.74
CA LEU A 9 -6.28 12.51 -12.50
C LEU A 9 -5.45 13.67 -13.06
N ASN A 10 -4.33 14.01 -12.41
CA ASN A 10 -3.41 15.03 -12.90
C ASN A 10 -2.45 14.41 -13.94
N LYS A 11 -2.52 14.88 -15.20
CA LYS A 11 -1.69 14.40 -16.31
C LYS A 11 -0.18 14.46 -16.02
N LYS A 12 0.29 15.44 -15.25
CA LYS A 12 1.73 15.57 -14.90
C LYS A 12 2.18 14.48 -13.92
N ILE A 13 1.30 14.04 -13.04
CA ILE A 13 1.59 13.07 -11.98
C ILE A 13 1.33 11.64 -12.46
N LYS A 14 0.30 11.43 -13.29
CA LYS A 14 -0.11 10.12 -13.82
C LYS A 14 1.05 9.30 -14.37
N ASN A 15 1.98 9.94 -15.09
CA ASN A 15 3.10 9.24 -15.73
C ASN A 15 4.29 8.99 -14.78
N ASN A 16 4.31 9.64 -13.61
CA ASN A 16 5.37 9.47 -12.63
C ASN A 16 4.95 8.45 -11.56
N LYS A 17 5.08 7.17 -11.90
CA LYS A 17 4.73 6.04 -11.03
C LYS A 17 5.46 6.08 -9.69
N LEU A 18 6.73 6.50 -9.69
CA LEU A 18 7.52 6.61 -8.46
C LEU A 18 6.90 7.63 -7.48
N ILE A 19 6.49 8.80 -7.98
CA ILE A 19 5.78 9.79 -7.15
C ILE A 19 4.47 9.23 -6.62
N LEU A 20 3.68 8.54 -7.46
CA LEU A 20 2.43 7.92 -7.03
C LEU A 20 2.64 6.87 -5.92
N ILE A 21 3.69 6.06 -6.03
CA ILE A 21 4.09 5.09 -4.99
C ILE A 21 4.45 5.82 -3.71
N ILE A 22 5.32 6.82 -3.76
CA ILE A 22 5.76 7.56 -2.56
C ILE A 22 4.58 8.22 -1.86
N ILE A 23 3.74 8.97 -2.60
CA ILE A 23 2.57 9.64 -2.04
C ILE A 23 1.62 8.61 -1.41
N SER A 24 1.28 7.54 -2.14
CA SER A 24 0.37 6.51 -1.61
C SER A 24 0.93 5.83 -0.36
N SER A 25 2.25 5.63 -0.30
CA SER A 25 2.93 4.99 0.84
C SER A 25 2.95 5.90 2.06
N ILE A 26 3.13 7.21 1.87
CA ILE A 26 3.03 8.21 2.96
C ILE A 26 1.62 8.19 3.56
N PHE A 27 0.58 8.29 2.72
CA PHE A 27 -0.81 8.24 3.21
C PHE A 27 -1.12 6.94 3.94
N PHE A 28 -0.60 5.81 3.44
CA PHE A 28 -0.77 4.53 4.11
C PHE A 28 -0.04 4.48 5.47
N GLY A 29 1.21 4.92 5.55
CA GLY A 29 1.93 5.05 6.82
C GLY A 29 1.21 5.97 7.81
N LEU A 30 0.72 7.13 7.35
CA LEU A 30 -0.03 8.10 8.16
C LEU A 30 -1.28 7.49 8.77
N ALA A 31 -2.00 6.64 8.02
CA ALA A 31 -3.18 5.95 8.52
C ALA A 31 -2.90 4.98 9.69
N HIS A 32 -1.63 4.64 9.94
CA HIS A 32 -1.21 3.73 11.01
C HIS A 32 -0.38 4.42 12.11
N VAL A 33 -0.24 5.75 12.08
CA VAL A 33 0.48 6.52 13.13
C VAL A 33 -0.14 6.33 14.52
N GLY A 34 -1.43 6.01 14.59
CA GLY A 34 -2.15 5.77 15.85
C GLY A 34 -1.56 4.65 16.71
N TYR A 35 -0.78 3.72 16.13
CA TYR A 35 -0.07 2.68 16.88
C TYR A 35 1.25 3.19 17.47
N SER A 36 2.07 3.89 16.67
CA SER A 36 3.25 4.63 17.09
C SER A 36 3.90 5.33 15.89
N ILE A 37 4.82 6.26 16.16
CA ILE A 37 5.65 6.88 15.11
C ILE A 37 6.57 5.87 14.42
N LEU A 38 7.03 4.83 15.12
CA LEU A 38 7.81 3.76 14.48
C LEU A 38 6.95 2.95 13.50
N TYR A 39 5.68 2.75 13.85
CA TYR A 39 4.73 2.04 13.00
C TYR A 39 4.39 2.82 11.73
N PHE A 40 4.54 4.16 11.72
CA PHE A 40 4.49 4.95 10.49
C PHE A 40 5.57 4.52 9.50
N PHE A 41 6.82 4.37 9.94
CA PHE A 41 7.93 3.97 9.05
C PHE A 41 7.74 2.54 8.54
N TYR A 42 7.29 1.64 9.40
CA TYR A 42 6.92 0.28 9.00
C TYR A 42 5.79 0.30 7.96
N GLY A 43 4.70 1.02 8.26
CA GLY A 43 3.57 1.20 7.36
C GLY A 43 4.00 1.82 6.02
N PHE A 44 4.88 2.81 6.02
CA PHE A 44 5.43 3.41 4.80
C PHE A 44 6.14 2.37 3.93
N MET A 45 7.00 1.52 4.50
CA MET A 45 7.70 0.47 3.76
C MET A 45 6.74 -0.58 3.18
N ILE A 46 5.74 -1.01 3.95
CA ILE A 46 4.68 -1.89 3.45
C ILE A 46 3.87 -1.20 2.36
N GLY A 47 3.57 0.09 2.54
CA GLY A 47 2.87 0.94 1.59
C GLY A 47 3.54 0.99 0.23
N ILE A 48 4.88 1.01 0.17
CA ILE A 48 5.65 0.97 -1.09
C ILE A 48 5.33 -0.32 -1.84
N THR A 49 5.39 -1.46 -1.15
CA THR A 49 5.15 -2.78 -1.74
C THR A 49 3.72 -2.89 -2.27
N LEU A 50 2.73 -2.42 -1.51
CA LEU A 50 1.33 -2.43 -1.91
C LEU A 50 1.05 -1.47 -3.07
N ALA A 51 1.60 -0.25 -3.04
CA ALA A 51 1.42 0.73 -4.11
C ALA A 51 2.08 0.26 -5.42
N TYR A 52 3.27 -0.33 -5.34
CA TYR A 52 3.95 -0.94 -6.49
C TYR A 52 3.11 -2.07 -7.08
N SER A 53 2.63 -3.00 -6.24
CA SER A 53 1.79 -4.12 -6.67
C SER A 53 0.53 -3.61 -7.38
N PHE A 54 -0.15 -2.61 -6.80
CA PHE A 54 -1.32 -2.00 -7.41
C PHE A 54 -1.03 -1.51 -8.83
N ILE A 55 0.03 -0.71 -9.02
CA ILE A 55 0.36 -0.16 -10.34
C ILE A 55 0.69 -1.26 -11.35
N VAL A 56 1.52 -2.23 -10.98
CA VAL A 56 1.92 -3.33 -11.89
C VAL A 56 0.72 -4.14 -12.36
N TYR A 57 -0.21 -4.47 -11.46
CA TYR A 57 -1.35 -5.31 -11.81
C TYR A 57 -2.46 -4.53 -12.50
N GLU A 58 -2.66 -3.24 -12.20
CA GLU A 58 -3.59 -2.38 -12.94
C GLU A 58 -3.13 -2.18 -14.40
N GLU A 59 -1.83 -2.17 -14.67
CA GLU A 59 -1.29 -2.09 -16.05
C GLU A 59 -1.39 -3.40 -16.83
N LYS A 60 -1.48 -4.55 -16.16
CA LYS A 60 -1.60 -5.87 -16.78
C LYS A 60 -3.06 -6.27 -17.06
N GLU A 61 -3.98 -5.31 -17.12
CA GLU A 61 -5.44 -5.50 -17.23
C GLU A 61 -6.05 -6.41 -16.14
N ASN A 62 -5.28 -6.67 -15.07
CA ASN A 62 -5.79 -7.34 -13.89
C ASN A 62 -6.37 -6.29 -12.93
N SER A 63 -7.15 -6.74 -11.95
CA SER A 63 -7.59 -5.84 -10.89
C SER A 63 -6.45 -5.59 -9.91
N GLY A 64 -5.71 -4.48 -10.08
CA GLY A 64 -4.66 -4.07 -9.16
C GLY A 64 -5.19 -3.87 -7.74
N PHE A 65 -6.47 -3.47 -7.61
CA PHE A 65 -7.18 -3.43 -6.33
C PHE A 65 -7.23 -4.81 -5.66
N TRP A 66 -7.79 -5.82 -6.32
CA TRP A 66 -7.97 -7.15 -5.72
C TRP A 66 -6.64 -7.81 -5.37
N VAL A 67 -5.64 -7.72 -6.27
CA VAL A 67 -4.32 -8.30 -5.99
C VAL A 67 -3.70 -7.67 -4.75
N THR A 68 -3.73 -6.35 -4.65
CA THR A 68 -3.13 -5.65 -3.51
C THR A 68 -3.92 -5.88 -2.21
N ALA A 69 -5.25 -6.00 -2.29
CA ALA A 69 -6.07 -6.36 -1.14
C ALA A 69 -5.71 -7.76 -0.61
N ILE A 70 -5.55 -8.75 -1.50
CA ILE A 70 -5.13 -10.10 -1.14
C ILE A 70 -3.75 -10.08 -0.48
N ILE A 71 -2.77 -9.38 -1.07
CA ILE A 71 -1.43 -9.24 -0.49
C ILE A 71 -1.51 -8.65 0.92
N HIS A 72 -2.23 -7.53 1.10
CA HIS A 72 -2.38 -6.89 2.40
C HIS A 72 -3.07 -7.81 3.43
N SER A 73 -4.15 -8.50 3.03
CA SER A 73 -4.84 -9.45 3.91
C SER A 73 -3.95 -10.61 4.33
N LEU A 74 -3.12 -11.16 3.43
CA LEU A 74 -2.16 -12.23 3.77
C LEU A 74 -1.09 -11.76 4.75
N MET A 75 -0.61 -10.52 4.61
CA MET A 75 0.35 -9.94 5.55
C MET A 75 -0.26 -9.80 6.95
N ASN A 76 -1.50 -9.31 7.03
CA ASN A 76 -2.22 -9.20 8.30
C ASN A 76 -2.51 -10.57 8.92
N LEU A 77 -2.92 -11.54 8.09
CA LEU A 77 -3.15 -12.92 8.54
C LEU A 77 -1.87 -13.53 9.13
N THR A 78 -0.71 -13.30 8.49
CA THR A 78 0.58 -13.77 8.99
C THR A 78 0.87 -13.20 10.39
N THR A 79 0.70 -11.89 10.57
CA THR A 79 0.87 -11.24 11.88
C THR A 79 -0.11 -11.80 12.92
N PHE A 80 -1.37 -12.01 12.54
CA PHE A 80 -2.39 -12.58 13.41
C PHE A 80 -2.04 -14.01 13.85
N VAL A 81 -1.63 -14.87 12.92
CA VAL A 81 -1.24 -16.26 13.22
C VAL A 81 -0.01 -16.30 14.13
N ILE A 82 1.02 -15.49 13.84
CA ILE A 82 2.21 -15.39 14.71
C ILE A 82 1.78 -14.97 16.12
N HIS A 83 0.95 -13.93 16.25
CA HIS A 83 0.49 -13.44 17.54
C HIS A 83 -0.20 -14.54 18.37
N ILE A 84 -1.10 -15.33 17.75
CA ILE A 84 -1.80 -16.44 18.40
C ILE A 84 -0.83 -17.56 18.83
N LEU A 85 0.18 -17.87 18.03
CA LEU A 85 1.15 -18.94 18.33
C LEU A 85 2.18 -18.56 19.41
N THR A 86 2.42 -17.26 19.60
CA THR A 86 3.37 -16.74 20.59
C THR A 86 2.73 -16.31 21.91
N LEU A 87 1.40 -16.35 21.99
CA LEU A 87 0.60 -16.21 23.21
C LEU A 87 0.58 -17.52 23.99
#